data_AF-A0A8G0PNA7-F1
#
_entry.id   AF-A0A8G0PNA7-F1
#
_cell.length_a   1.000
_cell.length_b   1.000
_cell.length_c   1.000
_cell.angle_alpha   90.00
_cell.angle_beta   90.00
_cell.angle_gamma   90.00
#
_symmetry.space_group_name_H-M   'P 1'
#
loop_
_entity.id
_entity.type
_entity.pdbx_description
1 polymer ?
#
loop_
_entity_poly.entity_id
_entity_poly.type
_entity_poly.pdbx_seq_one_letter_code
_entity_poly.pdbx_strand_id
1 'polypeptide(L)'
;MTFYMQNPLVLNPEYSPLPYAFADAALLHALFALTSLYRDLSVGTKVTPLCLMHKGEMLRIINERITKTPLQLSDGTIGAVTALATFDLLDGRLQNARWNLRGLQRMVVQRGGLQIVGKEAQQVCGTSLLQRAICWSDLCSAAFTNEKPRFAVLRHSSSPLSRPYVQDNSLFSSIGSIFDMLSELSLALCDSHNSFSRRLSFSNNLYLVEHALHSLPQDIYSCYHEPKRIAAIIYVYLLLRQIPSSAGIYQPLLGRLHAAVGQSIERNSEDFSSHPSNLFLLWICFIGAATSGPPNKIECLQEWWINLLRNICKGLNVVSEIGFEVYLNRVVEMGSLCREMCHTVWREIDSSEPYNGENGSL
;
A
#
# COMPACT_ATOMS: atom_id res chain seq x y z
N MET A 1 -23.22 -7.61 -2.22
CA MET A 1 -22.69 -8.49 -3.29
C MET A 1 -21.26 -8.07 -3.54
N THR A 2 -20.32 -8.93 -3.19
CA THR A 2 -19.10 -8.59 -2.45
C THR A 2 -17.92 -8.28 -3.37
N PHE A 3 -17.50 -7.02 -3.36
CA PHE A 3 -16.25 -6.53 -3.92
C PHE A 3 -15.09 -7.13 -3.13
N TYR A 4 -14.36 -8.03 -3.75
CA TYR A 4 -13.00 -8.30 -3.33
C TYR A 4 -12.09 -7.22 -3.89
N MET A 5 -11.01 -6.92 -3.18
CA MET A 5 -9.94 -5.96 -3.49
C MET A 5 -10.29 -4.57 -2.96
N GLN A 6 -9.53 -4.06 -1.99
CA GLN A 6 -8.47 -3.11 -2.35
C GLN A 6 -8.78 -2.46 -3.69
N ASN A 7 -9.41 -1.30 -3.64
CA ASN A 7 -9.80 -0.48 -4.79
C ASN A 7 -9.81 -1.26 -6.12
N PRO A 8 -10.92 -1.88 -6.57
CA PRO A 8 -10.95 -2.81 -7.72
C PRO A 8 -10.31 -2.24 -8.99
N LEU A 9 -10.21 -0.91 -9.08
CA LEU A 9 -9.42 -0.16 -10.06
C LEU A 9 -7.95 -0.61 -10.16
N VAL A 10 -7.35 -1.15 -9.10
CA VAL A 10 -5.91 -1.38 -8.93
C VAL A 10 -5.46 -2.75 -9.42
N LEU A 11 -6.31 -3.77 -9.30
CA LEU A 11 -5.99 -5.13 -9.74
C LEU A 11 -6.83 -5.56 -10.95
N ASN A 12 -8.10 -5.14 -11.01
CA ASN A 12 -9.03 -5.54 -12.06
C ASN A 12 -9.83 -4.36 -12.63
N PRO A 13 -9.25 -3.59 -13.57
CA PRO A 13 -9.92 -2.45 -14.18
C PRO A 13 -11.19 -2.82 -14.99
N GLU A 14 -11.40 -4.11 -15.30
CA GLU A 14 -12.56 -4.64 -16.03
C GLU A 14 -13.76 -5.01 -15.12
N TYR A 15 -13.65 -4.92 -13.79
CA TYR A 15 -14.73 -5.25 -12.83
C TYR A 15 -15.32 -6.68 -12.90
N SER A 16 -14.68 -7.63 -13.60
CA SER A 16 -15.20 -9.01 -13.70
C SER A 16 -14.19 -10.07 -13.24
N PRO A 17 -13.84 -10.15 -11.94
CA PRO A 17 -13.03 -11.26 -11.43
C PRO A 17 -13.85 -12.55 -11.30
N LEU A 18 -15.19 -12.42 -11.33
CA LEU A 18 -16.12 -13.49 -11.01
C LEU A 18 -16.03 -14.69 -11.98
N PRO A 19 -16.04 -14.53 -13.31
CA PRO A 19 -15.98 -15.67 -14.22
C PRO A 19 -14.69 -16.50 -14.03
N TYR A 20 -13.58 -15.83 -13.72
CA TYR A 20 -12.28 -16.48 -13.52
C TYR A 20 -12.19 -17.23 -12.18
N ALA A 21 -12.72 -16.65 -11.10
CA ALA A 21 -12.72 -17.31 -9.79
C ALA A 21 -13.68 -18.52 -9.75
N PHE A 22 -14.82 -18.45 -10.45
CA PHE A 22 -15.74 -19.59 -10.54
C PHE A 22 -15.22 -20.74 -11.41
N ALA A 23 -14.22 -20.48 -12.26
CA ALA A 23 -13.61 -21.51 -13.10
C ALA A 23 -12.63 -22.42 -12.35
N ASP A 24 -12.17 -22.03 -11.16
CA ASP A 24 -11.19 -22.81 -10.37
C ASP A 24 -11.53 -22.79 -8.87
N ALA A 25 -11.74 -23.98 -8.29
CA ALA A 25 -12.10 -24.13 -6.88
C ALA A 25 -11.08 -23.50 -5.91
N ALA A 26 -9.78 -23.61 -6.19
CA ALA A 26 -8.74 -23.01 -5.33
C ALA A 26 -8.82 -21.48 -5.35
N LEU A 27 -9.08 -20.88 -6.52
CA LEU A 27 -9.28 -19.44 -6.65
C LEU A 27 -10.56 -18.97 -5.99
N LEU A 28 -11.64 -19.74 -6.04
CA LEU A 28 -12.88 -19.41 -5.34
C LEU A 28 -12.67 -19.37 -3.82
N HIS A 29 -11.99 -20.37 -3.25
CA HIS A 29 -11.64 -20.36 -1.83
C HIS A 29 -10.67 -19.22 -1.48
N ALA A 30 -9.71 -18.91 -2.36
CA ALA A 30 -8.86 -17.74 -2.21
C ALA A 30 -9.66 -16.42 -2.19
N LEU A 31 -10.66 -16.31 -3.08
CA LEU A 31 -11.58 -15.19 -3.15
C LEU A 31 -12.49 -15.09 -1.91
N PHE A 32 -12.76 -16.16 -1.19
CA PHE A 32 -13.51 -16.00 0.06
C PHE A 32 -12.59 -15.66 1.24
N ALA A 33 -11.39 -16.26 1.30
CA ALA A 33 -10.41 -16.03 2.36
C ALA A 33 -9.94 -14.56 2.40
N LEU A 34 -9.40 -14.07 1.29
CA LEU A 34 -9.21 -12.65 0.97
C LEU A 34 -10.32 -11.65 1.41
N THR A 35 -11.58 -11.84 1.00
CA THR A 35 -12.67 -10.91 1.34
C THR A 35 -12.95 -10.93 2.82
N SER A 36 -12.93 -12.14 3.41
CA SER A 36 -13.18 -12.31 4.84
C SER A 36 -12.07 -11.62 5.62
N LEU A 37 -10.80 -11.81 5.24
CA LEU A 37 -9.66 -11.12 5.84
C LEU A 37 -9.79 -9.60 5.71
N TYR A 38 -10.11 -9.09 4.52
CA TYR A 38 -10.28 -7.65 4.31
C TYR A 38 -11.36 -7.08 5.23
N ARG A 39 -12.50 -7.77 5.35
CA ARG A 39 -13.59 -7.39 6.26
C ARG A 39 -13.13 -7.42 7.71
N ASP A 40 -12.47 -8.51 8.12
CA ASP A 40 -12.00 -8.71 9.50
C ASP A 40 -11.04 -7.57 9.89
N LEU A 41 -10.11 -7.23 8.99
CA LEU A 41 -9.18 -6.11 9.15
C LEU A 41 -9.90 -4.75 9.17
N SER A 42 -10.85 -4.51 8.26
CA SER A 42 -11.60 -3.24 8.19
C SER A 42 -12.35 -2.91 9.48
N VAL A 43 -12.86 -3.93 10.18
CA VAL A 43 -13.56 -3.76 11.46
C VAL A 43 -12.59 -3.84 12.65
N GLY A 44 -11.30 -4.08 12.43
CA GLY A 44 -10.30 -4.21 13.49
C GLY A 44 -10.44 -5.50 14.31
N THR A 45 -11.06 -6.53 13.73
CA THR A 45 -11.30 -7.82 14.39
C THR A 45 -10.20 -8.83 14.04
N LYS A 46 -10.01 -9.83 14.90
CA LYS A 46 -9.14 -10.97 14.59
C LYS A 46 -9.70 -11.79 13.43
N VAL A 47 -8.81 -12.46 12.70
CA VAL A 47 -9.17 -13.36 11.59
C VAL A 47 -10.23 -14.38 12.05
N THR A 48 -11.36 -14.39 11.35
CA THR A 48 -12.52 -15.22 11.69
C THR A 48 -12.31 -16.70 11.33
N PRO A 49 -13.04 -17.62 11.99
CA PRO A 49 -13.01 -19.04 11.63
C PRO A 49 -13.40 -19.31 10.17
N LEU A 50 -14.35 -18.55 9.64
CA LEU A 50 -14.78 -18.66 8.23
C LEU A 50 -13.64 -18.30 7.27
N CYS A 51 -12.92 -17.22 7.57
CA CYS A 51 -11.73 -16.81 6.82
C CYS A 51 -10.67 -17.91 6.80
N LEU A 52 -10.38 -18.51 7.96
CA LEU A 52 -9.43 -19.61 8.10
C LEU A 52 -9.88 -20.89 7.40
N MET A 53 -11.19 -21.20 7.42
CA MET A 53 -11.75 -22.35 6.70
C MET A 53 -11.48 -22.24 5.20
N HIS A 54 -11.79 -21.09 4.58
CA HIS A 54 -11.52 -20.89 3.16
C HIS A 54 -10.02 -20.92 2.84
N LYS A 55 -9.18 -20.33 3.71
CA LYS A 55 -7.72 -20.43 3.56
C LYS A 55 -7.24 -21.89 3.63
N GLY A 56 -7.76 -22.67 4.57
CA GLY A 56 -7.43 -24.09 4.74
C GLY A 56 -7.81 -24.93 3.53
N GLU A 57 -8.99 -24.72 2.96
CA GLU A 57 -9.44 -25.45 1.79
C GLU A 57 -8.66 -25.06 0.52
N MET A 58 -8.34 -23.77 0.35
CA MET A 58 -7.42 -23.31 -0.68
C MET A 58 -6.06 -24.04 -0.57
N LEU A 59 -5.48 -24.10 0.63
CA LEU A 59 -4.22 -24.82 0.89
C LEU A 59 -4.32 -26.31 0.59
N ARG A 60 -5.42 -26.95 0.97
CA ARG A 60 -5.67 -28.38 0.70
C ARG A 60 -5.63 -28.67 -0.80
N ILE A 61 -6.36 -27.88 -1.59
CA ILE A 61 -6.43 -28.04 -3.05
C ILE A 61 -5.06 -27.76 -3.71
N ILE A 62 -4.35 -26.71 -3.27
CA ILE A 62 -3.00 -26.39 -3.76
C ILE A 62 -2.06 -27.59 -3.54
N ASN A 63 -2.01 -28.12 -2.32
CA ASN A 63 -1.14 -29.25 -1.97
C ASN A 63 -1.49 -30.52 -2.76
N GLU A 64 -2.78 -30.78 -2.97
CA GLU A 64 -3.26 -31.89 -3.79
C GLU A 64 -2.74 -31.78 -5.24
N ARG A 65 -2.83 -30.59 -5.85
CA ARG A 65 -2.38 -30.35 -7.23
C ARG A 65 -0.87 -30.46 -7.39
N ILE A 66 -0.11 -29.86 -6.47
CA ILE A 66 1.36 -29.89 -6.51
C ILE A 66 1.87 -31.33 -6.34
N THR A 67 1.20 -32.13 -5.51
CA THR A 67 1.60 -33.53 -5.26
C THR A 67 1.27 -34.44 -6.44
N LYS A 68 0.08 -34.30 -7.04
CA LYS A 68 -0.38 -35.19 -8.12
C LYS A 68 0.24 -34.84 -9.48
N THR A 69 0.40 -33.56 -9.78
CA THR A 69 0.83 -33.08 -11.10
C THR A 69 1.89 -31.98 -10.98
N PRO A 70 3.08 -32.27 -10.43
CA PRO A 70 4.10 -31.26 -10.13
C PRO A 70 4.62 -30.52 -11.38
N LEU A 71 4.50 -31.12 -12.57
CA LEU A 71 4.94 -30.55 -13.84
C LEU A 71 3.83 -29.79 -14.59
N GLN A 72 2.56 -29.92 -14.18
CA GLN A 72 1.42 -29.25 -14.83
C GLN A 72 0.84 -28.19 -13.89
N LEU A 73 1.50 -27.03 -13.84
CA LEU A 73 1.04 -25.89 -13.07
C LEU A 73 0.00 -25.11 -13.87
N SER A 74 -1.26 -25.17 -13.45
CA SER A 74 -2.33 -24.35 -14.01
C SER A 74 -2.25 -22.90 -13.50
N ASP A 75 -2.78 -21.97 -14.29
CA ASP A 75 -2.89 -20.56 -13.88
C ASP A 75 -3.76 -20.39 -12.63
N GLY A 76 -4.76 -21.26 -12.44
CA GLY A 76 -5.56 -21.32 -11.22
C GLY A 76 -4.75 -21.69 -9.97
N THR A 77 -3.79 -22.61 -10.09
CA THR A 77 -2.90 -22.99 -8.99
C THR A 77 -1.93 -21.86 -8.65
N ILE A 78 -1.35 -21.22 -9.67
CA ILE A 78 -0.43 -20.09 -9.49
C ILE A 78 -1.16 -18.89 -8.86
N GLY A 79 -2.38 -18.61 -9.32
CA GLY A 79 -3.22 -17.56 -8.75
C GLY A 79 -3.62 -17.84 -7.31
N ALA A 80 -3.92 -19.10 -6.95
CA ALA A 80 -4.24 -19.47 -5.58
C ALA A 80 -3.03 -19.30 -4.64
N VAL A 81 -1.82 -19.68 -5.09
CA VAL A 81 -0.58 -19.45 -4.32
C VAL A 81 -0.26 -17.95 -4.20
N THR A 82 -0.53 -17.17 -5.24
CA THR A 82 -0.41 -15.70 -5.20
C THR A 82 -1.32 -15.11 -4.15
N ALA A 83 -2.59 -15.51 -4.13
CA ALA A 83 -3.56 -15.06 -3.14
C ALA A 83 -3.18 -15.51 -1.72
N LEU A 84 -2.66 -16.72 -1.56
CA LEU A 84 -2.14 -17.21 -0.28
C LEU A 84 -0.96 -16.37 0.24
N ALA A 85 -0.01 -16.03 -0.64
CA ALA A 85 1.11 -15.13 -0.29
C ALA A 85 0.59 -13.75 0.17
N THR A 86 -0.33 -13.18 -0.58
CA THR A 86 -0.98 -11.91 -0.21
C THR A 86 -1.73 -12.00 1.12
N PHE A 87 -2.40 -13.12 1.39
CA PHE A 87 -3.11 -13.34 2.65
C PHE A 87 -2.12 -13.24 3.80
N ASP A 88 -1.02 -14.00 3.74
CA ASP A 88 -0.03 -14.02 4.81
C ASP A 88 0.69 -12.67 4.97
N LEU A 89 0.83 -11.86 3.91
CA LEU A 89 1.35 -10.49 4.01
C LEU A 89 0.38 -9.56 4.75
N LEU A 90 -0.91 -9.59 4.40
CA LEU A 90 -1.93 -8.74 5.02
C LEU A 90 -2.23 -9.16 6.46
N ASP A 91 -2.14 -10.45 6.78
CA ASP A 91 -2.26 -11.00 8.14
C ASP A 91 -0.96 -10.83 8.97
N GLY A 92 0.11 -10.29 8.38
CA GLY A 92 1.38 -10.06 9.09
C GLY A 92 2.23 -11.30 9.35
N ARG A 93 1.92 -12.44 8.72
CA ARG A 93 2.67 -13.70 8.83
C ARG A 93 3.86 -13.76 7.87
N LEU A 94 4.88 -12.94 8.13
CA LEU A 94 6.02 -12.75 7.23
C LEU A 94 6.70 -14.06 6.80
N GLN A 95 6.94 -14.99 7.73
CA GLN A 95 7.65 -16.23 7.39
C GLN A 95 6.84 -17.09 6.40
N ASN A 96 5.53 -17.19 6.61
CA ASN A 96 4.65 -17.91 5.70
C ASN A 96 4.61 -17.24 4.32
N ALA A 97 4.45 -15.91 4.29
CA ALA A 97 4.50 -15.13 3.06
C ALA A 97 5.81 -15.37 2.27
N ARG A 98 6.95 -15.39 2.95
CA ARG A 98 8.26 -15.68 2.33
C ARG A 98 8.32 -17.07 1.70
N TRP A 99 7.79 -18.10 2.37
CA TRP A 99 7.73 -19.44 1.80
C TRP A 99 6.82 -19.51 0.57
N ASN A 100 5.64 -18.91 0.66
CA ASN A 100 4.68 -18.88 -0.44
C ASN A 100 5.24 -18.13 -1.66
N LEU A 101 5.91 -17.00 -1.47
CA LEU A 101 6.52 -16.22 -2.56
C LEU A 101 7.71 -16.92 -3.20
N ARG A 102 8.54 -17.61 -2.42
CA ARG A 102 9.61 -18.48 -2.98
C ARG A 102 9.02 -19.61 -3.81
N GLY A 103 7.93 -20.23 -3.33
CA GLY A 103 7.17 -21.22 -4.09
C GLY A 103 6.59 -20.64 -5.39
N LEU A 104 5.96 -19.47 -5.30
CA LEU A 104 5.40 -18.75 -6.43
C LEU A 104 6.46 -18.42 -7.49
N GLN A 105 7.62 -17.92 -7.07
CA GLN A 105 8.73 -17.61 -7.97
C GLN A 105 9.18 -18.86 -8.74
N ARG A 106 9.30 -20.02 -8.07
CA ARG A 106 9.61 -21.29 -8.73
C ARG A 106 8.53 -21.71 -9.72
N MET A 107 7.25 -21.58 -9.36
CA MET A 107 6.13 -21.91 -10.23
C MET A 107 6.11 -21.05 -11.50
N VAL A 108 6.35 -19.74 -11.37
CA VAL A 108 6.43 -18.81 -12.49
C VAL A 108 7.59 -19.16 -13.42
N VAL A 109 8.77 -19.48 -12.86
CA VAL A 109 9.93 -19.94 -13.64
C VAL A 109 9.63 -21.25 -14.37
N GLN A 110 9.00 -22.22 -13.70
CA GLN A 110 8.61 -23.50 -14.30
C GLN A 110 7.61 -23.34 -15.45
N ARG A 111 6.72 -22.33 -15.41
CA ARG A 111 5.84 -21.99 -16.54
C ARG A 111 6.54 -21.26 -17.69
N GLY A 112 7.84 -20.98 -17.59
CA GLY A 112 8.60 -20.27 -18.62
C GLY A 112 8.70 -18.75 -18.40
N GLY A 113 8.35 -18.27 -17.21
CA GLY A 113 8.48 -16.87 -16.81
C GLY A 113 7.15 -16.10 -16.73
N LEU A 114 7.22 -14.93 -16.09
CA LEU A 114 6.04 -14.11 -15.78
C LEU A 114 5.25 -13.71 -17.02
N GLN A 115 5.95 -13.44 -18.13
CA GLN A 115 5.38 -13.09 -19.42
C GLN A 115 4.54 -14.20 -20.05
N ILE A 116 4.66 -15.46 -19.61
CA ILE A 116 3.88 -16.59 -20.12
C ILE A 116 2.63 -16.85 -19.27
N VAL A 117 2.71 -16.60 -17.97
CA VAL A 117 1.63 -16.86 -17.01
C VAL A 117 0.38 -16.02 -17.32
N GLY A 118 -0.80 -16.66 -17.34
CA GLY A 118 -2.06 -15.96 -17.58
C GLY A 118 -2.33 -15.61 -19.05
N LYS A 119 -1.51 -16.07 -20.00
CA LYS A 119 -1.69 -15.77 -21.43
C LYS A 119 -2.94 -16.40 -22.05
N GLU A 120 -3.39 -17.52 -21.50
CA GLU A 120 -4.58 -18.24 -21.94
C GLU A 120 -5.89 -17.52 -21.53
N ALA A 121 -5.80 -16.62 -20.54
CA ALA A 121 -6.91 -15.79 -20.09
C ALA A 121 -6.96 -14.44 -20.82
N GLN A 122 -8.09 -13.73 -20.72
CA GLN A 122 -8.28 -12.40 -21.31
C GLN A 122 -7.17 -11.44 -20.87
N GLN A 123 -6.46 -10.86 -21.85
CA GLN A 123 -5.38 -9.91 -21.62
C GLN A 123 -5.89 -8.48 -21.80
N VAL A 124 -5.42 -7.58 -20.95
CA VAL A 124 -5.68 -6.14 -21.07
C VAL A 124 -4.36 -5.44 -21.34
N CYS A 125 -4.23 -4.83 -22.52
CA CYS A 125 -2.99 -4.17 -22.97
C CYS A 125 -1.74 -5.05 -22.81
N GLY A 126 -1.88 -6.36 -23.09
CA GLY A 126 -0.78 -7.33 -23.02
C GLY A 126 -0.41 -7.80 -21.61
N THR A 127 -1.21 -7.46 -20.60
CA THR A 127 -1.02 -7.93 -19.22
C THR A 127 -2.26 -8.68 -18.72
N SER A 128 -2.07 -9.87 -18.14
CA SER A 128 -3.15 -10.66 -17.54
C SER A 128 -3.42 -10.24 -16.09
N LEU A 129 -4.64 -10.47 -15.60
CA LEU A 129 -4.99 -10.25 -14.18
C LEU A 129 -4.05 -11.01 -13.23
N LEU A 130 -3.66 -12.23 -13.62
CA LEU A 130 -2.75 -13.06 -12.84
C LEU A 130 -1.34 -12.44 -12.74
N GLN A 131 -0.80 -11.89 -13.83
CA GLN A 131 0.48 -11.17 -13.81
C GLN A 131 0.44 -9.96 -12.86
N ARG A 132 -0.65 -9.18 -12.90
CA ARG A 132 -0.85 -8.04 -12.00
C ARG A 132 -0.89 -8.47 -10.54
N ALA A 133 -1.62 -9.54 -10.24
CA ALA A 133 -1.72 -10.10 -8.89
C ALA A 133 -0.37 -10.60 -8.36
N ILE A 134 0.41 -11.30 -9.20
CA ILE A 134 1.76 -11.79 -8.85
C ILE A 134 2.66 -10.61 -8.50
N CYS A 135 2.71 -9.60 -9.37
CA CYS A 135 3.59 -8.45 -9.18
C CYS A 135 3.19 -7.61 -7.96
N TRP A 136 1.89 -7.47 -7.70
CA TRP A 136 1.45 -6.78 -6.52
C TRP A 136 1.79 -7.55 -5.23
N SER A 137 1.64 -8.87 -5.21
CA SER A 137 2.07 -9.69 -4.07
C SER A 137 3.57 -9.54 -3.80
N ASP A 138 4.37 -9.46 -4.86
CA ASP A 138 5.81 -9.21 -4.78
C ASP A 138 6.14 -7.79 -4.27
N LEU A 139 5.42 -6.75 -4.72
CA LEU A 139 5.56 -5.39 -4.19
C LEU A 139 5.20 -5.30 -2.70
N CYS A 140 4.11 -5.94 -2.27
CA CYS A 140 3.77 -6.04 -0.85
C CYS A 140 4.88 -6.73 -0.04
N SER A 141 5.51 -7.76 -0.60
CA SER A 141 6.67 -8.38 0.03
C SER A 141 7.85 -7.44 0.11
N ALA A 142 8.18 -6.73 -0.97
CA ALA A 142 9.25 -5.74 -1.01
C ALA A 142 9.04 -4.64 0.03
N ALA A 143 7.80 -4.17 0.19
CA ALA A 143 7.41 -3.25 1.25
C ALA A 143 7.61 -3.85 2.64
N PHE A 144 7.21 -5.10 2.84
CA PHE A 144 7.35 -5.77 4.13
C PHE A 144 8.83 -6.01 4.52
N THR A 145 9.66 -6.51 3.59
CA THR A 145 11.05 -6.92 3.86
C THR A 145 12.08 -5.83 3.63
N ASN A 146 11.70 -4.71 3.03
CA ASN A 146 12.64 -3.69 2.53
C ASN A 146 13.62 -4.24 1.47
N GLU A 147 13.20 -5.25 0.71
CA GLU A 147 13.96 -5.80 -0.40
C GLU A 147 13.45 -5.21 -1.73
N LYS A 148 14.23 -5.38 -2.81
CA LYS A 148 13.75 -5.06 -4.15
C LYS A 148 12.72 -6.11 -4.61
N PRO A 149 11.77 -5.76 -5.50
CA PRO A 149 10.86 -6.73 -6.10
C PRO A 149 11.64 -7.85 -6.81
N ARG A 150 11.15 -9.08 -6.71
CA ARG A 150 11.74 -10.29 -7.30
C ARG A 150 11.48 -10.38 -8.80
N PHE A 151 10.35 -9.86 -9.24
CA PHE A 151 9.97 -9.86 -10.65
C PHE A 151 10.31 -8.52 -11.31
N ALA A 152 10.70 -8.59 -12.58
CA ALA A 152 10.91 -7.38 -13.38
C ALA A 152 9.60 -6.62 -13.59
N VAL A 153 9.71 -5.32 -13.84
CA VAL A 153 8.58 -4.43 -14.17
C VAL A 153 7.73 -5.03 -15.28
N LEU A 154 6.41 -5.11 -15.07
CA LEU A 154 5.46 -5.45 -16.12
C LEU A 154 5.49 -4.39 -17.23
N ARG A 155 5.78 -4.82 -18.45
CA ARG A 155 5.71 -3.95 -19.63
C ARG A 155 4.25 -3.85 -20.07
N HIS A 156 3.66 -2.67 -19.96
CA HIS A 156 2.34 -2.39 -20.51
C HIS A 156 2.47 -1.94 -21.96
N SER A 157 1.73 -2.56 -22.89
CA SER A 157 1.63 -2.00 -24.24
C SER A 157 0.86 -0.68 -24.17
N SER A 158 1.38 0.34 -24.85
CA SER A 158 0.94 1.74 -24.86
C SER A 158 -0.59 1.91 -24.80
N SER A 159 -1.08 2.59 -23.76
CA SER A 159 -2.48 3.03 -23.69
C SER A 159 -2.69 4.26 -24.59
N PRO A 160 -3.85 4.40 -25.27
CA PRO A 160 -4.12 5.49 -26.23
C PRO A 160 -4.40 6.87 -25.60
N LEU A 161 -4.29 7.04 -24.29
CA LEU A 161 -4.32 8.35 -23.63
C LEU A 161 -2.90 8.86 -23.39
N SER A 162 -2.42 9.58 -24.41
CA SER A 162 -1.29 10.50 -24.51
C SER A 162 -0.60 10.96 -23.21
N ARG A 163 0.48 10.27 -22.85
CA ARG A 163 1.85 10.80 -23.00
C ARG A 163 2.66 9.68 -23.67
N PRO A 164 3.64 9.96 -24.54
CA PRO A 164 4.55 8.92 -25.00
C PRO A 164 5.18 8.32 -23.75
N TYR A 165 4.88 7.04 -23.49
CA TYR A 165 5.53 6.26 -22.45
C TYR A 165 7.01 6.24 -22.83
N VAL A 166 7.79 7.16 -22.26
CA VAL A 166 9.23 7.21 -22.45
C VAL A 166 9.75 5.89 -21.91
N GLN A 167 10.35 5.12 -22.81
CA GLN A 167 10.82 3.74 -22.63
C GLN A 167 11.93 3.57 -21.58
N ASP A 168 12.19 4.59 -20.76
CA ASP A 168 13.27 4.60 -19.79
C ASP A 168 12.73 4.74 -18.37
N ASN A 169 13.46 4.14 -17.43
CA ASN A 169 13.37 4.39 -15.99
C ASN A 169 13.56 5.89 -15.61
N SER A 170 13.59 6.81 -16.59
CA SER A 170 13.76 8.25 -16.44
C SER A 170 12.52 8.97 -15.92
N LEU A 171 11.32 8.38 -15.99
CA LEU A 171 10.09 9.00 -15.46
C LEU A 171 10.13 9.21 -13.94
N PHE A 172 10.88 8.38 -13.22
CA PHE A 172 11.08 8.48 -11.77
C PHE A 172 12.56 8.67 -11.44
N SER A 173 13.22 9.59 -12.13
CA SER A 173 14.63 9.96 -11.87
C SER A 173 14.83 10.60 -10.50
N SER A 174 13.75 11.06 -9.85
CA SER A 174 13.79 11.66 -8.53
C SER A 174 12.58 11.29 -7.67
N ILE A 175 12.72 11.46 -6.35
CA ILE A 175 11.59 11.35 -5.44
C ILE A 175 10.52 12.42 -5.71
N GLY A 176 10.89 13.60 -6.23
CA GLY A 176 9.94 14.67 -6.57
C GLY A 176 8.91 14.22 -7.61
N SER A 177 9.38 13.64 -8.72
CA SER A 177 8.49 13.09 -9.77
C SER A 177 7.53 12.01 -9.27
N ILE A 178 7.91 11.27 -8.21
CA ILE A 178 7.02 10.31 -7.58
C ILE A 178 5.87 11.03 -6.86
N PHE A 179 6.16 12.11 -6.12
CA PHE A 179 5.15 12.88 -5.38
C PHE A 179 4.20 13.63 -6.32
N ASP A 180 4.69 14.12 -7.46
CA ASP A 180 3.84 14.70 -8.51
C ASP A 180 2.83 13.65 -9.01
N MET A 181 3.33 12.44 -9.31
CA MET A 181 2.48 11.33 -9.78
C MET A 181 1.51 10.83 -8.70
N LEU A 182 1.91 10.85 -7.41
CA LEU A 182 1.00 10.55 -6.30
C LEU A 182 -0.16 11.54 -6.26
N SER A 183 0.10 12.84 -6.45
CA SER A 183 -0.95 13.87 -6.47
C SER A 183 -1.93 13.65 -7.63
N GLU A 184 -1.42 13.38 -8.83
CA GLU A 184 -2.26 13.05 -9.99
C GLU A 184 -3.14 11.80 -9.74
N LEU A 185 -2.58 10.76 -9.13
CA LEU A 185 -3.34 9.54 -8.78
C LEU A 185 -4.42 9.84 -7.74
N SER A 186 -4.12 10.64 -6.73
CA SER A 186 -5.06 11.01 -5.68
C SER A 186 -6.26 11.78 -6.22
N LEU A 187 -6.03 12.76 -7.10
CA LEU A 187 -7.09 13.48 -7.80
C LEU A 187 -7.91 12.54 -8.70
N ALA A 188 -7.25 11.67 -9.45
CA ALA A 188 -7.92 10.69 -10.31
C ALA A 188 -8.81 9.71 -9.53
N LEU A 189 -8.49 9.44 -8.25
CA LEU A 189 -9.31 8.61 -7.37
C LEU A 189 -10.55 9.35 -6.84
N CYS A 190 -10.48 10.67 -6.66
CA CYS A 190 -11.62 11.50 -6.29
C CYS A 190 -12.65 11.64 -7.42
N ASP A 191 -12.22 11.59 -8.68
CA ASP A 191 -13.10 11.72 -9.85
C ASP A 191 -13.93 10.43 -10.08
N SER A 192 -15.23 10.50 -9.76
CA SER A 192 -16.17 9.37 -9.74
C SER A 192 -16.67 8.90 -11.13
N HIS A 193 -16.15 9.45 -12.23
CA HIS A 193 -16.50 9.07 -13.60
C HIS A 193 -15.34 8.40 -14.33
N ASN A 194 -15.14 7.12 -14.05
CA ASN A 194 -14.00 6.39 -14.60
C ASN A 194 -14.41 5.50 -15.78
N SER A 195 -14.10 5.94 -16.99
CA SER A 195 -14.07 5.07 -18.17
C SER A 195 -13.05 3.93 -17.95
N PHE A 196 -13.22 2.79 -18.62
CA PHE A 196 -12.30 1.67 -18.52
C PHE A 196 -10.83 2.07 -18.74
N SER A 197 -10.57 2.91 -19.74
CA SER A 197 -9.23 3.42 -20.06
C SER A 197 -8.62 4.22 -18.90
N ARG A 198 -9.39 5.07 -18.22
CA ARG A 198 -8.92 5.80 -17.03
C ARG A 198 -8.57 4.86 -15.88
N ARG A 199 -9.42 3.86 -15.62
CA ARG A 199 -9.16 2.84 -14.58
C ARG A 199 -7.88 2.09 -14.84
N LEU A 200 -7.69 1.64 -16.08
CA LEU A 200 -6.47 0.92 -16.48
C LEU A 200 -5.22 1.82 -16.35
N SER A 201 -5.31 3.08 -16.76
CA SER A 201 -4.22 4.04 -16.61
C SER A 201 -3.86 4.27 -15.15
N PHE A 202 -4.85 4.50 -14.28
CA PHE A 202 -4.66 4.63 -12.84
C PHE A 202 -3.95 3.38 -12.28
N SER A 203 -4.46 2.20 -12.63
CA SER A 203 -3.92 0.90 -12.23
C SER A 203 -2.45 0.73 -12.61
N ASN A 204 -2.07 1.12 -13.83
CA ASN A 204 -0.71 1.01 -14.33
C ASN A 204 0.22 2.03 -13.68
N ASN A 205 -0.22 3.28 -13.57
CA ASN A 205 0.57 4.35 -12.95
C ASN A 205 0.81 4.07 -11.47
N LEU A 206 -0.18 3.58 -10.74
CA LEU A 206 -0.04 3.18 -9.35
C LEU A 206 1.00 2.05 -9.18
N TYR A 207 0.92 1.02 -10.03
CA TYR A 207 1.92 -0.06 -10.04
C TYR A 207 3.34 0.46 -10.30
N LEU A 208 3.50 1.38 -11.26
CA LEU A 208 4.81 1.95 -11.60
C LEU A 208 5.36 2.82 -10.46
N VAL A 209 4.52 3.62 -9.80
CA VAL A 209 4.91 4.42 -8.62
C VAL A 209 5.40 3.52 -7.50
N GLU A 210 4.67 2.45 -7.17
CA GLU A 210 5.10 1.49 -6.14
C GLU A 210 6.42 0.83 -6.51
N HIS A 211 6.54 0.36 -7.75
CA HIS A 211 7.78 -0.26 -8.20
C HIS A 211 8.96 0.71 -8.12
N ALA A 212 8.76 1.98 -8.50
CA ALA A 212 9.77 3.03 -8.39
C ALA A 212 10.18 3.26 -6.92
N LEU A 213 9.22 3.37 -6.00
CA LEU A 213 9.47 3.52 -4.56
C LEU A 213 10.31 2.37 -3.96
N HIS A 214 10.20 1.16 -4.50
CA HIS A 214 11.02 0.02 -4.09
C HIS A 214 12.36 -0.11 -4.85
N SER A 215 12.50 0.58 -5.98
CA SER A 215 13.67 0.44 -6.88
C SER A 215 14.64 1.61 -6.82
N LEU A 216 14.30 2.70 -6.11
CA LEU A 216 15.20 3.85 -5.91
C LEU A 216 16.57 3.38 -5.39
N PRO A 217 17.70 3.84 -5.99
CA PRO A 217 19.04 3.48 -5.56
C PRO A 217 19.28 3.77 -4.08
N GLN A 218 19.98 2.87 -3.38
CA GLN A 218 20.24 3.04 -1.95
C GLN A 218 21.15 4.24 -1.66
N ASP A 219 21.96 4.63 -2.63
CA ASP A 219 22.89 5.76 -2.53
C ASP A 219 22.16 7.13 -2.53
N ILE A 220 20.89 7.16 -2.91
CA ILE A 220 20.01 8.34 -2.84
C ILE A 220 19.32 8.44 -1.46
N TYR A 221 19.44 7.43 -0.59
CA TYR A 221 18.90 7.48 0.77
C TYR A 221 19.78 8.34 1.69
N SER A 222 19.79 9.65 1.45
CA SER A 222 20.08 10.57 2.55
C SER A 222 19.05 10.33 3.66
N CYS A 223 19.39 10.62 4.92
CA CYS A 223 18.43 10.52 6.03
C CYS A 223 17.11 11.27 5.74
N TYR A 224 17.11 12.25 4.84
CA TYR A 224 15.95 13.02 4.43
C TYR A 224 15.02 12.34 3.43
N HIS A 225 15.52 11.39 2.62
CA HIS A 225 14.72 10.76 1.56
C HIS A 225 14.04 9.48 2.03
N GLU A 226 14.65 8.74 2.94
CA GLU A 226 14.12 7.47 3.42
C GLU A 226 12.76 7.61 4.13
N PRO A 227 12.55 8.58 5.05
CA PRO A 227 11.23 8.83 5.63
C PRO A 227 10.16 9.15 4.58
N LYS A 228 10.51 9.95 3.57
CA LYS A 228 9.59 10.31 2.46
C LYS A 228 9.18 9.08 1.67
N ARG A 229 10.15 8.21 1.34
CA ARG A 229 9.91 6.96 0.60
C ARG A 229 9.00 6.01 1.38
N ILE A 230 9.28 5.79 2.67
CA ILE A 230 8.47 4.89 3.50
C ILE A 230 7.06 5.46 3.70
N ALA A 231 6.94 6.76 3.98
CA ALA A 231 5.63 7.41 4.12
C ALA A 231 4.84 7.37 2.80
N ALA A 232 5.49 7.53 1.64
CA ALA A 232 4.85 7.34 0.33
C ALA A 232 4.34 5.91 0.11
N ILE A 233 5.09 4.89 0.53
CA ILE A 233 4.62 3.49 0.46
C ILE A 233 3.37 3.29 1.34
N ILE A 234 3.41 3.81 2.57
CA ILE A 234 2.25 3.74 3.48
C ILE A 234 1.06 4.49 2.89
N TYR A 235 1.27 5.69 2.34
CA TYR A 235 0.24 6.48 1.67
C TYR A 235 -0.43 5.71 0.52
N VAL A 236 0.37 5.09 -0.36
CA VAL A 236 -0.14 4.26 -1.45
C VAL A 236 -1.00 3.13 -0.90
N TYR A 237 -0.56 2.45 0.15
CA TYR A 237 -1.31 1.32 0.72
C TYR A 237 -2.58 1.76 1.43
N LEU A 238 -2.50 2.82 2.23
CA LEU A 238 -3.60 3.30 3.06
C LEU A 238 -4.67 3.99 2.22
N LEU A 239 -4.28 4.90 1.32
CA LEU A 239 -5.23 5.76 0.61
C LEU A 239 -5.53 5.29 -0.81
N LEU A 240 -4.50 4.95 -1.59
CA LEU A 240 -4.71 4.63 -3.01
C LEU A 240 -5.19 3.17 -3.20
N ARG A 241 -4.64 2.24 -2.44
CA ARG A 241 -5.05 0.83 -2.41
C ARG A 241 -6.15 0.53 -1.40
N GLN A 242 -6.38 1.42 -0.43
CA GLN A 242 -7.39 1.26 0.62
C GLN A 242 -7.19 -0.06 1.41
N ILE A 243 -5.94 -0.38 1.75
CA ILE A 243 -5.63 -1.50 2.64
C ILE A 243 -6.01 -1.07 4.06
N PRO A 244 -6.85 -1.84 4.78
CA PRO A 244 -7.29 -1.47 6.12
C PRO A 244 -6.11 -1.24 7.05
N SER A 245 -6.10 -0.15 7.82
CA SER A 245 -4.97 0.27 8.67
C SER A 245 -4.51 -0.76 9.72
N SER A 246 -5.36 -1.74 10.04
CA SER A 246 -5.05 -2.90 10.91
C SER A 246 -4.25 -4.01 10.23
N ALA A 247 -4.03 -3.94 8.92
CA ALA A 247 -3.26 -4.94 8.19
C ALA A 247 -1.82 -5.03 8.74
N GLY A 248 -1.32 -6.26 8.86
CA GLY A 248 0.01 -6.54 9.40
C GLY A 248 1.16 -5.96 8.58
N ILE A 249 0.91 -5.57 7.32
CA ILE A 249 1.90 -4.92 6.46
C ILE A 249 2.37 -3.55 6.98
N TYR A 250 1.54 -2.86 7.78
CA TYR A 250 1.88 -1.54 8.30
C TYR A 250 2.86 -1.60 9.47
N GLN A 251 2.86 -2.66 10.27
CA GLN A 251 3.75 -2.80 11.43
C GLN A 251 5.25 -2.63 11.10
N PRO A 252 5.83 -3.38 10.14
CA PRO A 252 7.24 -3.18 9.77
C PRO A 252 7.49 -1.83 9.08
N LEU A 253 6.51 -1.31 8.33
CA LEU A 253 6.63 -0.01 7.66
C LEU A 253 6.68 1.13 8.68
N LEU A 254 5.79 1.11 9.68
CA LEU A 254 5.74 2.07 10.77
C LEU A 254 6.99 2.03 11.64
N GLY A 255 7.48 0.83 11.99
CA GLY A 255 8.72 0.70 12.75
C GLY A 255 9.93 1.29 12.01
N ARG A 256 10.02 1.05 10.70
CA ARG A 256 11.05 1.66 9.85
C ARG A 256 10.88 3.17 9.71
N LEU A 257 9.65 3.65 9.52
CA LEU A 257 9.37 5.08 9.39
C LEU A 257 9.76 5.82 10.67
N HIS A 258 9.37 5.30 11.82
CA HIS A 258 9.72 5.83 13.14
C HIS A 258 11.24 5.91 13.32
N ALA A 259 11.96 4.82 13.03
CA ALA A 259 13.42 4.80 13.12
C ALA A 259 14.09 5.82 12.16
N ALA A 260 13.60 5.93 10.92
CA ALA A 260 14.14 6.84 9.93
C ALA A 260 13.89 8.32 10.29
N VAL A 261 12.70 8.64 10.80
CA VAL A 261 12.39 9.99 11.29
C VAL A 261 13.21 10.32 12.54
N GLY A 262 13.31 9.39 13.51
CA GLY A 262 14.14 9.57 14.71
C GLY A 262 15.61 9.89 14.38
N GLN A 263 16.22 9.10 13.49
CA GLN A 263 17.59 9.37 13.02
C GLN A 263 17.74 10.71 12.29
N SER A 264 16.71 11.13 11.57
CA SER A 264 16.71 12.44 10.89
C SER A 264 16.62 13.59 11.87
N ILE A 265 15.92 13.39 12.99
CA ILE A 265 15.78 14.38 14.06
C ILE A 265 17.09 14.50 14.84
N GLU A 266 17.67 13.39 15.28
CA GLU A 266 18.92 13.38 16.07
C GLU A 266 20.10 14.06 15.33
N ARG A 267 20.15 13.93 14.01
CA ARG A 267 21.22 14.52 13.19
C ARG A 267 21.04 16.02 12.92
N ASN A 268 19.85 16.57 13.14
CA ASN A 268 19.52 17.97 12.92
C ASN A 268 19.25 18.64 14.27
N SER A 269 20.33 19.01 14.97
CA SER A 269 20.27 19.78 16.22
C SER A 269 19.91 21.25 16.02
N GLU A 270 19.66 21.69 14.78
CA GLU A 270 19.25 23.07 14.45
C GLU A 270 17.73 23.17 14.30
N ASP A 271 17.21 24.27 14.81
CA ASP A 271 15.81 24.52 15.14
C ASP A 271 14.83 24.19 14.00
N PHE A 272 13.90 23.27 14.24
CA PHE A 272 12.86 22.80 13.31
C PHE A 272 11.89 23.91 12.85
N SER A 273 12.05 25.15 13.29
CA SER A 273 11.09 26.23 13.14
C SER A 273 11.13 26.92 11.76
N SER A 274 12.17 26.73 10.94
CA SER A 274 12.44 27.61 9.78
C SER A 274 12.74 26.93 8.43
N HIS A 275 12.68 25.60 8.33
CA HIS A 275 13.08 24.90 7.10
C HIS A 275 11.91 24.46 6.20
N PRO A 276 12.01 24.56 4.86
CA PRO A 276 11.04 23.95 3.91
C PRO A 276 10.88 22.43 4.08
N SER A 277 11.79 21.78 4.81
CA SER A 277 11.69 20.40 5.31
C SER A 277 10.46 20.15 6.19
N ASN A 278 9.88 21.19 6.80
CA ASN A 278 8.76 21.07 7.74
C ASN A 278 7.47 20.62 7.09
N LEU A 279 7.24 20.94 5.81
CA LEU A 279 6.04 20.50 5.09
C LEU A 279 6.04 18.99 4.87
N PHE A 280 7.16 18.45 4.40
CA PHE A 280 7.32 17.01 4.24
C PHE A 280 7.29 16.29 5.58
N LEU A 281 7.90 16.86 6.62
CA LEU A 281 7.87 16.27 7.95
C LEU A 281 6.45 16.25 8.52
N LEU A 282 5.69 17.35 8.38
CA LEU A 282 4.27 17.41 8.73
C LEU A 282 3.50 16.28 8.03
N TRP A 283 3.68 16.15 6.71
CA TRP A 283 3.01 15.12 5.93
C TRP A 283 3.43 13.71 6.35
N ILE A 284 4.73 13.45 6.55
CA ILE A 284 5.24 12.16 7.03
C ILE A 284 4.63 11.80 8.37
N CYS A 285 4.63 12.73 9.32
CA CYS A 285 4.09 12.51 10.66
C CYS A 285 2.58 12.31 10.63
N PHE A 286 1.87 13.01 9.74
CA PHE A 286 0.44 12.79 9.51
C PHE A 286 0.18 11.36 9.03
N ILE A 287 0.95 10.86 8.04
CA ILE A 287 0.82 9.48 7.57
C ILE A 287 1.14 8.48 8.69
N GLY A 288 2.17 8.74 9.50
CA GLY A 288 2.47 7.93 10.69
C GLY A 288 1.31 7.88 11.69
N ALA A 289 0.78 9.05 12.06
CA ALA A 289 -0.36 9.17 12.98
C ALA A 289 -1.61 8.48 12.43
N ALA A 290 -2.00 8.78 11.19
CA ALA A 290 -3.19 8.21 10.55
C ALA A 290 -3.14 6.67 10.43
N THR A 291 -1.95 6.10 10.30
CA THR A 291 -1.78 4.64 10.19
C THR A 291 -1.71 3.95 11.56
N SER A 292 -1.13 4.62 12.56
CA SER A 292 -0.98 4.10 13.93
C SER A 292 -2.21 4.33 14.84
N GLY A 293 -3.18 5.10 14.36
CA GLY A 293 -4.44 5.38 15.05
C GLY A 293 -5.49 4.26 14.92
N PRO A 294 -6.70 4.49 15.45
CA PRO A 294 -7.79 3.51 15.39
C PRO A 294 -8.09 3.07 13.95
N PRO A 295 -8.45 1.78 13.72
CA PRO A 295 -8.57 0.68 14.68
C PRO A 295 -7.24 0.02 15.10
N ASN A 296 -6.11 0.35 14.48
CA ASN A 296 -4.80 -0.27 14.75
C ASN A 296 -4.01 0.52 15.81
N LYS A 297 -4.67 0.91 16.89
CA LYS A 297 -4.08 1.81 17.88
C LYS A 297 -2.83 1.19 18.52
N ILE A 298 -1.66 1.73 18.18
CA ILE A 298 -0.37 1.42 18.82
C ILE A 298 -0.07 2.61 19.74
N GLU A 299 -0.54 2.56 20.99
CA GLU A 299 -0.62 3.73 21.88
C GLU A 299 0.67 4.55 21.95
N CYS A 300 1.81 3.92 22.23
CA CYS A 300 3.10 4.61 22.37
C CYS A 300 3.59 5.25 21.05
N LEU A 301 3.33 4.60 19.92
CA LEU A 301 3.75 5.09 18.62
C LEU A 301 2.85 6.23 18.15
N GLN A 302 1.54 6.09 18.36
CA GLN A 302 0.57 7.13 18.05
C GLN A 302 0.85 8.41 18.85
N GLU A 303 1.07 8.29 20.15
CA GLU A 303 1.40 9.43 21.02
C GLU A 303 2.66 10.16 20.53
N TRP A 304 3.69 9.42 20.13
CA TRP A 304 4.91 10.00 19.58
C TRP A 304 4.66 10.81 18.29
N TRP A 305 3.86 10.28 17.36
CA TRP A 305 3.50 11.00 16.13
C TRP A 305 2.68 12.27 16.42
N ILE A 306 1.68 12.18 17.31
CA ILE A 306 0.82 13.31 17.69
C ILE A 306 1.63 14.42 18.37
N ASN A 307 2.55 14.07 19.28
CA ASN A 307 3.43 15.05 19.93
C ASN A 307 4.34 15.75 18.93
N LEU A 308 4.91 15.01 17.97
CA LEU A 308 5.74 15.58 16.91
C LEU A 308 4.92 16.51 15.99
N LEU A 309 3.71 16.10 15.60
CA LEU A 309 2.79 16.94 14.82
C LEU A 309 2.45 18.23 15.55
N ARG A 310 2.20 18.19 16.86
CA ARG A 310 1.91 19.39 17.65
C ARG A 310 3.07 20.40 17.60
N ASN A 311 4.30 19.92 17.75
CA ASN A 311 5.49 20.78 17.68
C ASN A 311 5.66 21.41 16.29
N ILE A 312 5.43 20.63 15.23
CA ILE A 312 5.51 21.14 13.85
C ILE A 312 4.39 22.14 13.57
N CYS A 313 3.15 21.85 13.98
CA CYS A 313 2.02 22.76 13.83
C CYS A 313 2.26 24.10 14.55
N LYS A 314 2.81 24.06 15.77
CA LYS A 314 3.23 25.28 16.49
C LYS A 314 4.28 26.07 15.73
N GLY A 315 5.31 25.39 15.21
CA GLY A 315 6.37 26.03 14.40
C GLY A 315 5.87 26.64 13.09
N LEU A 316 4.88 26.01 12.45
CA LEU A 316 4.24 26.48 11.21
C LEU A 316 3.06 27.44 11.43
N ASN A 317 2.73 27.76 12.69
CA ASN A 317 1.56 28.55 13.08
C ASN A 317 0.23 28.01 12.51
N VAL A 318 0.06 26.68 12.54
CA VAL A 318 -1.16 25.99 12.12
C VAL A 318 -2.11 25.91 13.31
N VAL A 319 -3.18 26.70 13.26
CA VAL A 319 -4.15 26.86 14.37
C VAL A 319 -5.53 26.27 14.10
N SER A 320 -5.74 25.67 12.93
CA SER A 320 -7.05 25.12 12.54
C SER A 320 -6.91 23.87 11.68
N GLU A 321 -7.95 23.03 11.71
CA GLU A 321 -8.06 21.81 10.88
C GLU A 321 -7.93 22.13 9.39
N ILE A 322 -8.59 23.21 8.93
CA ILE A 322 -8.52 23.68 7.55
C ILE A 322 -7.09 24.09 7.19
N GLY A 323 -6.40 24.81 8.08
CA GLY A 323 -5.01 25.17 7.89
C GLY A 323 -4.12 23.93 7.76
N PHE A 324 -4.31 22.95 8.65
CA PHE A 324 -3.60 21.68 8.61
C PHE A 324 -3.79 20.93 7.28
N GLU A 325 -5.03 20.83 6.81
CA GLU A 325 -5.35 20.24 5.51
C GLU A 325 -4.68 20.98 4.34
N VAL A 326 -4.68 22.32 4.36
CA VAL A 326 -4.00 23.14 3.33
C VAL A 326 -2.51 22.85 3.29
N TYR A 327 -1.85 22.72 4.45
CA TYR A 327 -0.42 22.41 4.51
C TYR A 327 -0.09 21.01 4.01
N LEU A 328 -0.91 20.01 4.35
CA LEU A 328 -0.72 18.65 3.87
C LEU A 328 -0.89 18.56 2.34
N ASN A 329 -1.87 19.27 1.78
CA ASN A 329 -2.13 19.30 0.34
C ASN A 329 -1.02 19.98 -0.49
N ARG A 330 -0.09 20.70 0.15
CA ARG A 330 1.11 21.25 -0.52
C ARG A 330 2.16 20.19 -0.84
N VAL A 331 2.09 19.00 -0.22
CA VAL A 331 3.05 17.91 -0.42
C VAL A 331 2.51 16.89 -1.41
N VAL A 332 1.30 16.41 -1.16
CA VAL A 332 0.53 15.58 -2.10
C VAL A 332 -0.87 16.16 -2.13
N GLU A 333 -1.42 16.43 -3.30
CA GLU A 333 -2.79 16.90 -3.42
C GLU A 333 -3.75 15.72 -3.15
N MET A 334 -4.24 15.62 -1.91
CA MET A 334 -5.03 14.48 -1.43
C MET A 334 -6.53 14.66 -1.66
N GLY A 335 -6.98 15.87 -2.01
CA GLY A 335 -8.39 16.17 -2.22
C GLY A 335 -9.25 15.77 -1.00
N SER A 336 -10.37 15.11 -1.23
CA SER A 336 -11.26 14.64 -0.15
C SER A 336 -10.86 13.30 0.46
N LEU A 337 -9.81 12.63 -0.03
CA LEU A 337 -9.45 11.26 0.40
C LEU A 337 -9.07 11.16 1.87
N CYS A 338 -8.43 12.19 2.40
CA CYS A 338 -7.88 12.19 3.74
C CYS A 338 -8.77 12.88 4.78
N ARG A 339 -9.94 13.42 4.40
CA ARG A 339 -10.74 14.30 5.27
C ARG A 339 -11.05 13.69 6.64
N GLU A 340 -11.50 12.43 6.67
CA GLU A 340 -11.82 11.74 7.93
C GLU A 340 -10.59 11.47 8.81
N MET A 341 -9.46 11.12 8.18
CA MET A 341 -8.18 10.92 8.88
C MET A 341 -7.61 12.25 9.38
N CYS A 342 -7.67 13.30 8.57
CA CYS A 342 -7.29 14.67 8.97
C CYS A 342 -8.09 15.09 10.19
N HIS A 343 -9.42 14.94 10.16
CA HIS A 343 -10.28 15.28 11.28
C HIS A 343 -9.94 14.49 12.55
N THR A 344 -9.67 13.19 12.41
CA THR A 344 -9.32 12.33 13.55
C THR A 344 -7.97 12.70 14.16
N VAL A 345 -6.93 12.87 13.32
CA VAL A 345 -5.60 13.28 13.77
C VAL A 345 -5.64 14.69 14.37
N TRP A 346 -6.36 15.63 13.77
CA TRP A 346 -6.50 16.99 14.29
C TRP A 346 -7.16 17.04 15.66
N ARG A 347 -8.25 16.29 15.87
CA ARG A 347 -8.89 16.18 17.19
C ARG A 347 -7.92 15.66 18.26
N GLU A 348 -7.04 14.73 17.91
CA GLU A 348 -6.03 14.23 18.85
C GLU A 348 -4.96 15.29 19.15
N ILE A 349 -4.54 16.09 18.16
CA ILE A 349 -3.61 17.20 18.36
C ILE A 349 -4.19 18.25 19.31
N ASP A 350 -5.48 18.59 19.13
CA ASP A 350 -6.21 19.62 19.86
C ASP A 350 -6.61 19.19 21.28
N SER A 351 -7.08 17.95 21.45
CA SER A 351 -7.58 17.42 22.74
C SER A 351 -6.51 17.17 23.81
N SER A 352 -5.23 17.28 23.45
CA SER A 352 -4.10 16.95 24.33
C SER A 352 -3.32 18.18 24.82
N GLU A 353 -3.95 19.36 24.84
CA GLU A 353 -3.49 20.44 25.72
C GLU A 353 -3.64 20.02 27.20
N PRO A 354 -2.61 20.19 28.04
CA PRO A 354 -2.75 19.96 29.47
C PRO A 354 -3.76 20.96 30.02
N TYR A 355 -4.68 20.46 30.84
CA TYR A 355 -5.49 21.25 31.75
C TYR A 355 -4.54 22.11 32.59
N ASN A 356 -4.32 23.37 32.19
CA ASN A 356 -3.71 24.36 33.05
C ASN A 356 -4.74 24.64 34.15
N GLY A 357 -4.64 23.87 35.23
CA GLY A 357 -5.30 24.20 36.48
C GLY A 357 -4.76 25.55 36.92
N GLU A 358 -5.45 26.62 36.52
CA GLU A 358 -5.23 27.93 37.09
C GLU A 358 -5.47 27.82 38.60
N ASN A 359 -4.44 28.27 39.32
CA ASN A 359 -4.45 28.54 40.73
C ASN A 359 -5.64 29.42 41.10
N GLY A 360 -6.72 28.80 41.60
CA GLY A 360 -7.72 29.47 42.41
C GLY A 360 -7.23 29.56 43.85
N SER A 361 -6.27 30.44 44.11
CA SER A 361 -6.03 30.96 45.46
C SER A 361 -6.92 32.20 45.64
N LEU A 362 -7.99 32.05 46.43
CA LEU A 362 -8.39 32.93 47.52
C LEU A 362 -9.62 32.35 48.22
#